data_AF-A0A9C9UBM5-F1
#
_entry.id   AF-A0A9C9UBM5-F1
#
_cell.length_a   1.000
_cell.length_b   1.000
_cell.length_c   1.000
_cell.angle_alpha   90.00
_cell.angle_beta   90.00
_cell.angle_gamma   90.00
#
_symmetry.space_group_name_H-M   'P 1'
#
loop_
_entity.id
_entity.type
_entity.pdbx_description
1 polymer ?
#
loop_
_entity_poly.entity_id
_entity_poly.type
_entity_poly.pdbx_seq_one_letter_code
_entity_poly.pdbx_strand_id
1 'polypeptide(L)'
;MAGNLGKSAFYFTVIAFISIALVGCLHDDESEEAFGLQVAEDINPDPGIVEINLEAREDYVEIIPGVPSKVYTYNGSVPGPLIRGKVGDTLIVHFTNNLPEPTTIHWHGLRLPADMDGSSVAQTPIQPGDSFTYKFELTEASLFWYHPHVRSNEQVEKGLAGALLVKERKQDLAKEIRKAKQKILVIDDVLLDEDGQVEAAFTGTIEEVLLKKINGRDGNTLLVNGSEMPTMYVKSGEPVRWRMVNIANTRFMRVVVPGHKLTR
;
A
#
# COMPACT_ATOMS: atom_id res chain seq x y z
N MET A 1 -5.48 19.68 31.27
CA MET A 1 -6.65 18.80 31.05
C MET A 1 -6.20 17.72 30.10
N ALA A 2 -6.13 16.48 30.58
CA ALA A 2 -5.54 15.36 29.82
C ALA A 2 -6.49 14.94 28.68
N GLY A 3 -5.94 14.91 27.47
CA GLY A 3 -6.64 14.63 26.22
C GLY A 3 -7.16 13.20 26.15
N ASN A 4 -8.37 13.08 25.64
CA ASN A 4 -8.96 11.81 25.25
C ASN A 4 -8.41 11.48 23.84
N LEU A 5 -7.30 10.74 23.79
CA LEU A 5 -6.82 10.13 22.54
C LEU A 5 -7.88 9.12 22.08
N GLY A 6 -8.67 9.50 21.07
CA GLY A 6 -9.68 8.66 20.46
C GLY A 6 -9.06 7.36 19.97
N LYS A 7 -9.37 6.26 20.66
CA LYS A 7 -9.04 4.91 20.19
C LYS A 7 -10.01 4.55 19.07
N SER A 8 -9.67 4.88 17.83
CA SER A 8 -10.38 4.33 16.68
C SER A 8 -10.00 2.86 16.53
N ALA A 9 -10.96 1.96 16.75
CA ALA A 9 -10.79 0.53 16.54
C ALA A 9 -11.21 0.18 15.11
N PHE A 10 -10.33 -0.53 14.39
CA PHE A 10 -10.65 -1.10 13.08
C PHE A 10 -11.54 -2.34 13.30
N TYR A 11 -12.79 -2.30 12.84
CA TYR A 11 -13.72 -3.43 12.89
C TYR A 11 -13.88 -4.02 11.50
N PHE A 12 -13.35 -5.23 11.29
CA PHE A 12 -13.70 -6.03 10.11
C PHE A 12 -15.01 -6.77 10.39
N THR A 13 -16.05 -6.47 9.62
CA THR A 13 -17.25 -7.31 9.57
C THR A 13 -17.00 -8.43 8.58
N VAL A 14 -16.78 -9.64 9.10
CA VAL A 14 -16.70 -10.86 8.29
C VAL A 14 -18.11 -11.46 8.21
N ILE A 15 -18.70 -11.48 7.01
CA ILE A 15 -19.99 -12.14 6.78
C ILE A 15 -19.72 -13.53 6.21
N ALA A 16 -20.01 -14.57 7.00
CA ALA A 16 -19.89 -15.97 6.59
C ALA A 16 -21.18 -16.43 5.87
N PHE A 17 -21.04 -16.97 4.66
CA PHE A 17 -22.15 -17.62 3.94
C PHE A 17 -21.88 -19.12 3.75
N ILE A 18 -22.98 -19.90 3.70
CA ILE A 18 -22.99 -21.27 3.17
C ILE A 18 -23.23 -21.13 1.65
N SER A 19 -22.17 -21.23 0.85
CA SER A 19 -22.31 -21.23 -0.61
C SER A 19 -22.57 -22.65 -1.12
N ILE A 20 -23.69 -22.86 -1.82
CA ILE A 20 -23.88 -23.99 -2.73
C ILE A 20 -23.13 -23.61 -4.01
N ALA A 21 -22.04 -24.32 -4.31
CA ALA A 21 -21.22 -24.05 -5.48
C ALA A 21 -21.97 -24.45 -6.76
N LEU A 22 -22.41 -23.47 -7.55
CA LEU A 22 -22.52 -23.61 -8.99
C LEU A 22 -21.11 -23.45 -9.56
N VAL A 23 -20.62 -24.49 -10.24
CA VAL A 23 -19.32 -24.50 -10.91
C VAL A 23 -19.35 -23.45 -12.01
N GLY A 24 -18.67 -22.32 -11.79
CA GLY A 24 -18.55 -21.23 -12.73
C GLY A 24 -17.17 -20.58 -12.60
N CYS A 25 -16.36 -20.77 -13.64
CA CYS A 25 -15.07 -20.15 -13.99
C CYS A 25 -13.97 -20.11 -12.91
N LEU A 26 -12.78 -20.58 -13.28
CA LEU A 26 -11.51 -20.39 -12.56
C LEU A 26 -11.34 -18.90 -12.22
N HIS A 27 -11.61 -18.53 -10.97
CA HIS A 27 -11.26 -17.23 -10.42
C HIS A 27 -9.74 -17.21 -10.25
N ASP A 28 -9.09 -16.18 -10.76
CA ASP A 28 -7.64 -16.03 -10.71
C ASP A 28 -7.18 -15.85 -9.25
N ASP A 29 -6.51 -16.86 -8.68
CA ASP A 29 -6.02 -16.88 -7.29
C ASP A 29 -5.20 -15.61 -6.96
N GLU A 30 -4.52 -15.03 -7.95
CA GLU A 30 -3.73 -13.81 -7.79
C GLU A 30 -4.58 -12.55 -7.60
N SER A 31 -5.72 -12.47 -8.27
CA SER A 31 -6.69 -11.38 -8.12
C SER A 31 -7.38 -11.45 -6.75
N GLU A 32 -7.68 -12.67 -6.28
CA GLU A 32 -8.22 -12.87 -4.95
C GLU A 32 -7.20 -12.45 -3.88
N GLU A 33 -5.91 -12.76 -4.07
CA GLU A 33 -4.84 -12.40 -3.13
C GLU A 33 -4.64 -10.87 -3.03
N ALA A 34 -4.77 -10.16 -4.16
CA ALA A 34 -4.65 -8.70 -4.23
C ALA A 34 -5.75 -7.95 -3.47
N PHE A 35 -6.94 -8.54 -3.34
CA PHE A 35 -8.08 -7.96 -2.63
C PHE A 35 -8.34 -6.48 -2.99
N GLY A 36 -8.55 -6.22 -4.29
CA GLY A 36 -8.87 -4.88 -4.81
C GLY A 36 -7.66 -4.02 -5.18
N LEU A 37 -6.42 -4.43 -4.83
CA LEU A 37 -5.22 -3.76 -5.30
C LEU A 37 -5.03 -3.96 -6.81
N GLN A 38 -4.68 -2.89 -7.53
CA GLN A 38 -4.08 -3.00 -8.85
C GLN A 38 -2.74 -3.73 -8.72
N VAL A 39 -2.42 -4.61 -9.68
CA VAL A 39 -1.14 -5.33 -9.70
C VAL A 39 -0.26 -4.70 -10.78
N ALA A 40 1.01 -4.48 -10.49
CA ALA A 40 1.96 -3.99 -11.48
C ALA A 40 2.16 -5.04 -12.58
N GLU A 41 2.10 -4.62 -13.84
CA GLU A 41 2.36 -5.49 -14.99
C GLU A 41 3.86 -5.70 -15.16
N ASP A 42 4.30 -6.96 -15.11
CA ASP A 42 5.67 -7.35 -15.44
C ASP A 42 5.83 -7.40 -16.96
N ILE A 43 6.65 -6.51 -17.49
CA ILE A 43 6.88 -6.35 -18.93
C ILE A 43 8.05 -7.21 -19.43
N ASN A 44 8.76 -7.90 -18.54
CA ASN A 44 9.90 -8.75 -18.91
C ASN A 44 9.50 -10.23 -18.88
N PRO A 45 9.67 -10.98 -19.98
CA PRO A 45 9.34 -12.40 -20.02
C PRO A 45 10.38 -13.31 -19.34
N ASP A 46 11.57 -12.80 -19.01
CA ASP A 46 12.67 -13.61 -18.49
C ASP A 46 12.41 -14.05 -17.04
N PRO A 47 12.40 -15.37 -16.77
CA PRO A 47 12.26 -15.85 -15.41
C PRO A 47 13.40 -15.35 -14.53
N GLY A 48 13.07 -14.67 -13.44
CA GLY A 48 14.08 -14.09 -12.54
C GLY A 48 14.29 -12.60 -12.71
N ILE A 49 13.58 -11.96 -13.63
CA ILE A 49 13.50 -10.50 -13.74
C ILE A 49 12.05 -10.09 -13.55
N VAL A 50 11.82 -9.05 -12.75
CA VAL A 50 10.54 -8.36 -12.68
C VAL A 50 10.82 -6.94 -13.17
N GLU A 51 10.26 -6.56 -14.31
CA GLU A 51 10.47 -5.24 -14.91
C GLU A 51 9.12 -4.54 -15.02
N ILE A 52 9.02 -3.31 -14.49
CA ILE A 52 7.75 -2.58 -14.48
C ILE A 52 7.96 -1.12 -14.87
N ASN A 53 6.91 -0.51 -15.40
CA ASN A 53 6.79 0.94 -15.52
C ASN A 53 5.99 1.48 -14.33
N LEU A 54 6.50 2.53 -13.70
CA LEU A 54 5.82 3.22 -12.61
C LEU A 54 5.86 4.73 -12.86
N GLU A 55 4.72 5.39 -12.84
CA GLU A 55 4.63 6.84 -12.96
C GLU A 55 3.99 7.45 -11.72
N ALA A 56 4.55 8.55 -11.23
CA ALA A 56 3.88 9.39 -10.23
C ALA A 56 3.16 10.53 -10.95
N ARG A 57 1.86 10.70 -10.75
CA ARG A 57 1.08 11.79 -11.35
C ARG A 57 -0.09 12.24 -10.50
N GLU A 58 -0.55 13.46 -10.72
CA GLU A 58 -1.87 13.89 -10.21
C GLU A 58 -2.97 13.10 -10.93
N ASP A 59 -3.96 12.63 -10.17
CA ASP A 59 -5.15 11.97 -10.71
C ASP A 59 -6.38 12.23 -9.83
N TYR A 60 -7.55 11.81 -10.31
CA TYR A 60 -8.79 11.76 -9.56
C TYR A 60 -9.16 10.29 -9.29
N VAL A 61 -9.25 9.91 -8.02
CA VAL A 61 -9.65 8.56 -7.60
C VAL A 61 -10.83 8.61 -6.65
N GLU A 62 -11.71 7.60 -6.72
CA GLU A 62 -12.83 7.48 -5.78
C GLU A 62 -12.38 6.75 -4.51
N ILE A 63 -11.99 7.51 -3.48
CA ILE A 63 -11.77 6.96 -2.13
C ILE A 63 -13.12 6.67 -1.47
N ILE A 64 -14.04 7.63 -1.58
CA ILE A 64 -15.45 7.46 -1.28
C ILE A 64 -16.18 7.16 -2.59
N PRO A 65 -17.00 6.10 -2.66
CA PRO A 65 -17.74 5.76 -3.88
C PRO A 65 -18.56 6.96 -4.41
N GLY A 66 -18.36 7.29 -5.69
CA GLY A 66 -19.05 8.38 -6.37
C GLY A 66 -18.51 9.79 -6.08
N VAL A 67 -17.43 9.93 -5.30
CA VAL A 67 -16.75 11.20 -5.03
C VAL A 67 -15.31 11.12 -5.51
N PRO A 68 -14.98 11.65 -6.71
CA PRO A 68 -13.60 11.70 -7.17
C PRO A 68 -12.81 12.71 -6.34
N SER A 69 -11.74 12.24 -5.67
CA SER A 69 -10.81 13.06 -4.89
C SER A 69 -9.53 13.31 -5.67
N LYS A 70 -9.05 14.57 -5.71
CA LYS A 70 -7.75 14.88 -6.33
C LYS A 70 -6.60 14.37 -5.46
N VAL A 71 -5.76 13.51 -6.01
CA VAL A 71 -4.67 12.82 -5.30
C VAL A 71 -3.40 12.75 -6.16
N TYR A 72 -2.31 12.33 -5.55
CA TYR A 72 -1.14 11.81 -6.25
C TYR A 72 -1.24 10.28 -6.29
N THR A 73 -0.90 9.69 -7.43
CA THR A 73 -1.00 8.25 -7.65
C THR A 73 0.31 7.69 -8.16
N TYR A 74 0.52 6.39 -7.91
CA TYR A 74 1.38 5.59 -8.77
C TYR A 74 0.48 4.83 -9.76
N ASN A 75 0.70 5.01 -11.06
CA ASN A 75 -0.08 4.38 -12.14
C ASN A 75 -1.61 4.55 -12.04
N GLY A 76 -2.10 5.67 -11.47
CA GLY A 76 -3.53 5.97 -11.38
C GLY A 76 -4.28 5.30 -10.23
N SER A 77 -3.61 4.62 -9.31
CA SER A 77 -4.25 4.02 -8.13
C SER A 77 -3.72 4.59 -6.81
N VAL A 78 -4.60 4.56 -5.79
CA VAL A 78 -4.26 4.77 -4.38
C VAL A 78 -4.79 3.58 -3.57
N PRO A 79 -3.94 2.82 -2.86
CA PRO A 79 -2.48 2.85 -2.95
C PRO A 79 -2.01 2.50 -4.37
N GLY A 80 -0.74 2.78 -4.65
CA GLY A 80 -0.06 2.39 -5.88
C GLY A 80 -0.09 0.88 -6.11
N PRO A 81 0.18 0.43 -7.35
CA PRO A 81 0.05 -0.97 -7.73
C PRO A 81 0.93 -1.88 -6.86
N LEU A 82 0.40 -3.04 -6.52
CA LEU A 82 1.13 -4.10 -5.85
C LEU A 82 2.22 -4.64 -6.79
N ILE A 83 3.47 -4.47 -6.39
CA ILE A 83 4.62 -5.07 -7.05
C ILE A 83 4.82 -6.47 -6.46
N ARG A 84 5.12 -7.45 -7.32
CA ARG A 84 5.35 -8.85 -6.91
C ARG A 84 6.67 -9.34 -7.44
N GLY A 85 7.40 -10.06 -6.61
CA GLY A 85 8.61 -10.77 -7.01
C GLY A 85 8.88 -11.95 -6.09
N LYS A 86 9.97 -12.66 -6.36
CA LYS A 86 10.48 -13.75 -5.54
C LYS A 86 11.91 -13.46 -5.11
N VAL A 87 12.33 -14.10 -4.03
CA VAL A 87 13.72 -14.04 -3.58
C VAL A 87 14.66 -14.49 -4.71
N GLY A 88 15.67 -13.68 -5.01
CA GLY A 88 16.64 -13.83 -6.09
C GLY A 88 16.16 -13.30 -7.45
N ASP A 89 14.95 -12.74 -7.56
CA ASP A 89 14.58 -11.99 -8.77
C ASP A 89 15.29 -10.62 -8.76
N THR A 90 15.64 -10.10 -9.94
CA THR A 90 16.06 -8.71 -10.11
C THR A 90 14.84 -7.85 -10.39
N LEU A 91 14.58 -6.85 -9.54
CA LEU A 91 13.53 -5.86 -9.76
C LEU A 91 14.11 -4.69 -10.55
N ILE A 92 13.47 -4.34 -11.67
CA ILE A 92 13.77 -3.17 -12.50
C ILE A 92 12.52 -2.30 -12.55
N VAL A 93 12.62 -1.05 -12.12
CA VAL A 93 11.49 -0.10 -12.13
C VAL A 93 11.88 1.13 -12.91
N HIS A 94 11.24 1.33 -14.07
CA HIS A 94 11.32 2.55 -14.83
C HIS A 94 10.36 3.58 -14.25
N PHE A 95 10.90 4.44 -13.39
CA PHE A 95 10.13 5.48 -12.73
C PHE A 95 10.11 6.77 -13.56
N THR A 96 8.92 7.36 -13.74
CA THR A 96 8.75 8.70 -14.33
C THR A 96 7.99 9.62 -13.37
N ASN A 97 8.55 10.80 -13.12
CA ASN A 97 7.91 11.80 -12.27
C ASN A 97 7.09 12.78 -13.13
N ASN A 98 5.77 12.59 -13.18
CA ASN A 98 4.83 13.50 -13.83
C ASN A 98 4.14 14.46 -12.83
N LEU A 99 4.64 14.57 -11.60
CA LEU A 99 4.15 15.53 -10.60
C LEU A 99 4.70 16.94 -10.85
N PRO A 100 4.05 17.99 -10.31
CA PRO A 100 4.58 19.36 -10.37
C PRO A 100 5.73 19.61 -9.37
N GLU A 101 6.17 18.60 -8.63
CA GLU A 101 7.23 18.71 -7.61
C GLU A 101 8.20 17.52 -7.64
N PRO A 102 9.43 17.67 -7.13
CA PRO A 102 10.38 16.57 -7.06
C PRO A 102 9.91 15.43 -6.16
N THR A 103 10.30 14.20 -6.47
CA THR A 103 9.98 13.02 -5.67
C THR A 103 11.08 11.95 -5.75
N THR A 104 10.93 10.89 -4.96
CA THR A 104 11.75 9.67 -5.01
C THR A 104 10.86 8.45 -4.77
N ILE A 105 11.42 7.24 -4.94
CA ILE A 105 10.82 6.01 -4.43
C ILE A 105 11.79 5.39 -3.46
N HIS A 106 11.45 5.42 -2.18
CA HIS A 106 12.12 4.64 -1.15
C HIS A 106 11.49 3.27 -1.00
N TRP A 107 12.33 2.24 -0.95
CA TRP A 107 11.97 0.83 -0.89
C TRP A 107 12.01 0.33 0.55
N HIS A 108 10.97 0.69 1.31
CA HIS A 108 10.98 0.59 2.76
C HIS A 108 11.18 -0.85 3.25
N GLY A 109 12.29 -1.04 3.98
CA GLY A 109 12.67 -2.30 4.61
C GLY A 109 13.52 -3.22 3.75
N LEU A 110 13.77 -2.89 2.48
CA LEU A 110 14.69 -3.66 1.64
C LEU A 110 16.16 -3.33 1.94
N ARG A 111 17.01 -4.34 1.74
CA ARG A 111 18.47 -4.19 1.74
C ARG A 111 18.96 -4.16 0.29
N LEU A 112 19.40 -2.99 -0.17
CA LEU A 112 19.78 -2.75 -1.55
C LEU A 112 20.95 -1.73 -1.63
N PRO A 113 21.58 -1.54 -2.80
CA PRO A 113 22.57 -0.48 -3.00
C PRO A 113 22.01 0.90 -2.68
N ALA A 114 22.79 1.74 -1.99
CA ALA A 114 22.32 3.04 -1.48
C ALA A 114 21.82 3.97 -2.60
N ASP A 115 22.45 3.94 -3.77
CA ASP A 115 22.06 4.72 -4.95
C ASP A 115 20.73 4.28 -5.59
N MET A 116 20.16 3.16 -5.15
CA MET A 116 18.84 2.64 -5.55
C MET A 116 17.79 2.79 -4.44
N ASP A 117 18.16 3.36 -3.29
CA ASP A 117 17.30 3.38 -2.10
C ASP A 117 16.24 4.47 -2.11
N GLY A 118 16.38 5.52 -2.94
CA GLY A 118 15.45 6.65 -2.95
C GLY A 118 15.38 7.45 -1.65
N SER A 119 16.27 7.20 -0.69
CA SER A 119 16.42 8.05 0.48
C SER A 119 17.05 9.38 0.08
N SER A 120 16.62 10.45 0.74
CA SER A 120 17.09 11.81 0.47
C SER A 120 18.59 12.03 0.73
N VAL A 121 19.23 11.08 1.42
CA VAL A 121 20.68 11.09 1.69
C VAL A 121 21.47 10.45 0.56
N ALA A 122 20.91 9.41 -0.08
CA ALA A 122 21.63 8.59 -1.04
C ALA A 122 21.29 8.90 -2.50
N GLN A 123 20.16 9.55 -2.75
CA GLN A 123 19.68 9.85 -4.10
C GLN A 123 19.22 11.30 -4.24
N THR A 124 19.60 11.93 -5.36
CA THR A 124 19.06 13.25 -5.74
C THR A 124 17.59 13.11 -6.17
N PRO A 125 16.67 13.96 -5.68
CA PRO A 125 15.27 13.90 -6.08
C PRO A 125 15.08 13.97 -7.61
N ILE A 126 14.22 13.09 -8.13
CA ILE A 126 13.81 13.10 -9.54
C ILE A 126 12.93 14.32 -9.77
N GLN A 127 13.35 15.21 -10.67
CA GLN A 127 12.63 16.45 -10.95
C GLN A 127 11.33 16.20 -11.75
N PRO A 128 10.38 17.15 -11.76
CA PRO A 128 9.22 17.10 -12.66
C PRO A 128 9.63 16.87 -14.12
N GLY A 129 9.03 15.86 -14.75
CA GLY A 129 9.29 15.45 -16.14
C GLY A 129 10.49 14.50 -16.32
N ASP A 130 11.28 14.27 -15.27
CA ASP A 130 12.45 13.38 -15.34
C ASP A 130 12.08 11.93 -14.99
N SER A 131 12.96 11.02 -15.38
CA SER A 131 12.86 9.59 -15.10
C SER A 131 14.11 9.05 -14.40
N PHE A 132 13.94 7.97 -13.66
CA PHE A 132 15.02 7.21 -13.03
C PHE A 132 14.72 5.72 -13.12
N THR A 133 15.74 4.88 -13.34
CA THR A 133 15.57 3.42 -13.31
C THR A 133 16.17 2.84 -12.05
N TYR A 134 15.33 2.28 -11.18
CA TYR A 134 15.76 1.51 -10.03
C TYR A 134 16.08 0.08 -10.48
N LYS A 135 17.20 -0.48 -10.02
CA LYS A 135 17.58 -1.86 -10.33
C LYS A 135 18.32 -2.51 -9.18
N PHE A 136 17.75 -3.56 -8.60
CA PHE A 136 18.35 -4.30 -7.49
C PHE A 136 17.79 -5.72 -7.36
N GLU A 137 18.51 -6.58 -6.65
CA GLU A 137 18.08 -7.96 -6.36
C GLU A 137 17.16 -8.00 -5.12
N LEU A 138 16.10 -8.81 -5.19
CA LEU A 138 15.22 -9.09 -4.06
C LEU A 138 15.81 -10.19 -3.19
N THR A 139 16.42 -9.84 -2.07
CA THR A 139 17.20 -10.80 -1.25
C THR A 139 16.41 -11.42 -0.10
N GLU A 140 15.27 -10.85 0.29
CA GLU A 140 14.50 -11.27 1.46
C GLU A 140 13.01 -11.38 1.15
N ALA A 141 12.35 -12.43 1.64
CA ALA A 141 10.90 -12.59 1.49
C ALA A 141 10.15 -11.82 2.58
N SER A 142 9.34 -10.84 2.20
CA SER A 142 8.43 -10.15 3.11
C SER A 142 7.30 -9.46 2.33
N LEU A 143 6.38 -8.83 3.08
CA LEU A 143 5.59 -7.72 2.55
C LEU A 143 6.32 -6.43 2.92
N PHE A 144 6.86 -5.77 1.92
CA PHE A 144 7.45 -4.44 1.99
C PHE A 144 6.46 -3.41 1.43
N TRP A 145 6.86 -2.16 1.42
CA TRP A 145 6.13 -1.07 0.80
C TRP A 145 7.12 -0.07 0.21
N TYR A 146 6.62 0.81 -0.66
CA TYR A 146 7.41 1.83 -1.30
C TYR A 146 6.70 3.18 -1.21
N HIS A 147 7.45 4.25 -0.97
CA HIS A 147 6.92 5.60 -0.77
C HIS A 147 8.00 6.67 -1.01
N PRO A 148 7.65 7.94 -1.25
CA PRO A 148 8.64 9.01 -1.38
C PRO A 148 9.42 9.29 -0.10
N HIS A 149 10.67 9.69 -0.24
CA HIS A 149 11.48 10.27 0.85
C HIS A 149 11.76 11.77 0.65
N VAL A 150 10.98 12.41 -0.23
CA VAL A 150 10.94 13.85 -0.47
C VAL A 150 9.59 14.35 0.00
N ARG A 151 9.57 15.26 0.99
CA ARG A 151 8.33 15.75 1.63
C ARG A 151 7.37 14.59 1.96
N SER A 152 7.92 13.50 2.50
CA SER A 152 7.23 12.20 2.63
C SER A 152 5.87 12.35 3.32
N ASN A 153 5.81 13.16 4.38
CA ASN A 153 4.59 13.45 5.11
C ASN A 153 3.48 14.02 4.20
N GLU A 154 3.81 14.90 3.26
CA GLU A 154 2.84 15.49 2.34
C GLU A 154 2.52 14.57 1.16
N GLN A 155 3.53 13.95 0.56
CA GLN A 155 3.34 13.15 -0.65
C GLN A 155 2.66 11.81 -0.37
N VAL A 156 2.93 11.18 0.78
CA VAL A 156 2.22 9.98 1.23
C VAL A 156 0.75 10.31 1.53
N GLU A 157 0.47 11.41 2.22
CA GLU A 157 -0.91 11.86 2.47
C GLU A 157 -1.70 12.16 1.20
N LYS A 158 -1.01 12.61 0.14
CA LYS A 158 -1.63 12.79 -1.17
C LYS A 158 -1.85 11.47 -1.90
N GLY A 159 -1.33 10.33 -1.44
CA GLY A 159 -1.60 9.00 -1.99
C GLY A 159 -0.38 8.22 -2.49
N LEU A 160 0.84 8.77 -2.41
CA LEU A 160 2.05 8.08 -2.91
C LEU A 160 2.58 7.04 -1.93
N ALA A 161 1.96 5.87 -1.92
CA ALA A 161 2.47 4.68 -1.28
C ALA A 161 1.95 3.43 -1.99
N GLY A 162 2.71 2.34 -2.01
CA GLY A 162 2.26 1.05 -2.53
C GLY A 162 2.97 -0.12 -1.88
N ALA A 163 2.47 -1.34 -2.11
CA ALA A 163 3.00 -2.55 -1.51
C ALA A 163 3.95 -3.31 -2.45
N LEU A 164 4.98 -3.95 -1.89
CA LEU A 164 5.88 -4.86 -2.60
C LEU A 164 5.87 -6.22 -1.89
N LEU A 165 5.32 -7.24 -2.53
CA LEU A 165 5.32 -8.60 -2.01
C LEU A 165 6.46 -9.42 -2.62
N VAL A 166 7.42 -9.80 -1.79
CA VAL A 166 8.48 -10.75 -2.15
C VAL A 166 8.16 -12.11 -1.55
N LYS A 167 7.92 -13.11 -2.41
CA LYS A 167 7.62 -14.49 -2.00
C LYS A 167 8.91 -15.32 -1.94
N GLU A 168 8.95 -16.27 -1.01
CA GLU A 168 9.94 -17.35 -1.06
C GLU A 168 9.76 -18.18 -2.33
N ARG A 169 10.85 -18.62 -2.95
CA ARG A 169 10.77 -19.62 -4.04
C ARG A 169 10.27 -20.97 -3.52
N LYS A 170 10.63 -21.31 -2.28
CA LYS A 170 10.17 -22.50 -1.58
C LYS A 170 9.58 -22.09 -0.24
N GLN A 171 8.26 -22.18 -0.11
CA GLN A 171 7.59 -21.87 1.16
C GLN A 171 7.86 -22.96 2.20
N ASP A 172 8.71 -22.68 3.18
CA ASP A 172 8.91 -23.53 4.36
C ASP A 172 7.89 -23.18 5.47
N LEU A 173 6.63 -23.15 5.08
CA LEU A 173 5.51 -22.84 5.98
C LEU A 173 4.79 -24.14 6.34
N ALA A 174 4.23 -24.18 7.56
CA ALA A 174 3.33 -25.26 7.97
C ALA A 174 2.26 -25.50 6.89
N LYS A 175 1.94 -26.77 6.63
CA LYS A 175 1.04 -27.18 5.55
C LYS A 175 -0.30 -26.42 5.55
N GLU A 176 -0.82 -26.14 6.74
CA GLU A 176 -2.07 -25.40 6.94
C GLU A 176 -1.97 -23.93 6.47
N ILE A 177 -0.84 -23.27 6.71
CA ILE A 177 -0.57 -21.88 6.29
C ILE A 177 -0.32 -21.81 4.79
N ARG A 178 0.40 -22.80 4.24
CA ARG A 178 0.67 -22.88 2.80
C ARG A 178 -0.60 -23.07 1.97
N LYS A 179 -1.62 -23.70 2.55
CA LYS A 179 -2.93 -23.92 1.92
C LYS A 179 -3.93 -22.81 2.18
N ALA A 180 -3.67 -21.94 3.15
CA ALA A 180 -4.56 -20.83 3.47
C ALA A 180 -4.59 -19.84 2.30
N LYS A 181 -5.78 -19.36 1.95
CA LYS A 181 -5.90 -18.24 1.01
C LYS A 181 -5.18 -17.03 1.59
N GLN A 182 -4.35 -16.38 0.79
CA GLN A 182 -3.64 -15.18 1.21
C GLN A 182 -4.43 -13.93 0.83
N LYS A 183 -4.35 -12.88 1.65
CA LYS A 183 -4.91 -11.55 1.36
C LYS A 183 -3.88 -10.50 1.75
N ILE A 184 -3.68 -9.51 0.87
CA ILE A 184 -2.78 -8.39 1.13
C ILE A 184 -3.63 -7.19 1.54
N LEU A 185 -3.34 -6.63 2.71
CA LEU A 185 -4.05 -5.50 3.29
C LEU A 185 -3.07 -4.35 3.51
N VAL A 186 -3.16 -3.35 2.65
CA VAL A 186 -2.54 -2.04 2.84
C VAL A 186 -3.54 -1.22 3.65
N ILE A 187 -3.22 -0.98 4.92
CA ILE A 187 -4.08 -0.22 5.82
C ILE A 187 -3.55 1.20 5.95
N ASP A 188 -4.46 2.16 5.88
CA ASP A 188 -4.13 3.59 5.85
C ASP A 188 -5.25 4.42 6.49
N ASP A 189 -5.00 5.71 6.67
CA ASP A 189 -6.03 6.70 6.94
C ASP A 189 -5.78 8.00 6.19
N VAL A 190 -6.87 8.62 5.74
CA VAL A 190 -6.82 9.87 4.99
C VAL A 190 -7.74 10.90 5.65
N LEU A 191 -7.32 12.17 5.63
CA LEU A 191 -8.14 13.28 6.08
C LEU A 191 -8.94 13.82 4.90
N LEU A 192 -10.26 13.60 4.95
CA LEU A 192 -11.21 14.11 3.98
C LEU A 192 -11.94 15.32 4.53
N ASP A 193 -12.15 16.34 3.69
CA ASP A 193 -13.00 17.48 4.01
C ASP A 193 -14.50 17.16 3.83
N GLU A 194 -15.36 18.16 4.03
CA GLU A 194 -16.82 18.01 3.95
C GLU A 194 -17.31 17.61 2.54
N ASP A 195 -16.51 17.86 1.51
CA ASP A 195 -16.80 17.52 0.11
C ASP A 195 -16.17 16.16 -0.29
N GLY A 196 -15.58 15.44 0.66
CA GLY A 196 -14.91 14.15 0.42
C GLY A 196 -13.59 14.28 -0.34
N GLN A 197 -12.97 15.46 -0.35
CA GLN A 197 -11.66 15.68 -0.96
C GLN A 197 -10.56 15.43 0.06
N VAL A 198 -9.43 14.89 -0.41
CA VAL A 198 -8.23 14.77 0.43
C VAL A 198 -7.73 16.18 0.78
N GLU A 199 -7.67 16.49 2.07
CA GLU A 199 -7.32 17.84 2.51
C GLU A 199 -5.85 18.14 2.16
N ALA A 200 -5.58 18.86 1.08
CA ALA A 200 -4.21 18.99 0.56
C ALA A 200 -3.24 19.79 1.47
N ALA A 201 -3.77 20.58 2.40
CA ALA A 201 -2.99 21.46 3.26
C ALA A 201 -3.00 20.98 4.72
N PHE A 202 -1.87 21.17 5.40
CA PHE A 202 -1.88 21.16 6.86
C PHE A 202 -2.52 22.44 7.37
N THR A 203 -3.66 22.32 8.04
CA THR A 203 -4.42 23.42 8.64
C THR A 203 -4.28 23.45 10.16
N GLY A 204 -4.49 24.62 10.77
CA GLY A 204 -4.37 24.86 12.21
C GLY A 204 -3.58 26.13 12.55
N THR A 205 -3.23 26.27 13.82
CA THR A 205 -2.23 27.25 14.28
C THR A 205 -0.86 26.98 13.65
N ILE A 206 0.04 27.98 13.66
CA ILE A 206 1.40 27.81 13.13
C ILE A 206 2.11 26.61 13.76
N GLU A 207 1.97 26.44 15.08
CA GLU A 207 2.56 25.32 15.80
C GLU A 207 1.99 23.98 15.35
N GLU A 208 0.66 23.87 15.24
CA GLU A 208 0.00 22.64 14.75
C GLU A 208 0.40 22.29 13.33
N VAL A 209 0.47 23.29 12.44
CA VAL A 209 0.91 23.10 11.05
C VAL A 209 2.36 22.62 11.00
N LEU A 210 3.24 23.21 11.82
CA LEU A 210 4.64 22.77 11.90
C LEU A 210 4.75 21.34 12.42
N LEU A 211 4.00 21.00 13.46
CA LEU A 211 3.98 19.64 14.02
C LEU A 211 3.46 18.62 13.00
N LYS A 212 2.38 18.93 12.27
CA LYS A 212 1.85 18.06 11.20
C LYS A 212 2.82 17.95 10.02
N LYS A 213 3.55 19.01 9.70
CA LYS A 213 4.62 18.96 8.68
C LYS A 213 5.81 18.09 9.09
N ILE A 214 6.04 17.89 10.37
CA ILE A 214 7.14 17.05 10.87
C ILE A 214 6.67 15.62 11.06
N ASN A 215 5.51 15.43 11.67
CA ASN A 215 5.03 14.12 12.12
C ASN A 215 4.08 13.47 11.10
N GLY A 216 3.44 14.24 10.23
CA GLY A 216 2.22 13.85 9.50
C GLY A 216 0.96 14.16 10.30
N ARG A 217 -0.21 13.76 9.78
CA ARG A 217 -1.50 13.91 10.48
C ARG A 217 -2.31 12.62 10.50
N ASP A 218 -3.19 12.53 11.48
CA ASP A 218 -4.26 11.55 11.53
C ASP A 218 -5.40 11.95 10.58
N GLY A 219 -5.88 11.00 9.79
CA GLY A 219 -7.08 11.09 8.97
C GLY A 219 -8.37 10.77 9.72
N ASN A 220 -9.51 11.17 9.15
CA ASN A 220 -10.85 10.85 9.63
C ASN A 220 -11.47 9.62 8.95
N THR A 221 -10.92 9.18 7.81
CA THR A 221 -11.41 8.04 7.04
C THR A 221 -10.36 6.93 7.03
N LEU A 222 -10.77 5.73 7.46
CA LEU A 222 -9.92 4.55 7.50
C LEU A 222 -10.02 3.76 6.19
N LEU A 223 -8.87 3.39 5.63
CA LEU A 223 -8.80 2.71 4.34
C LEU A 223 -8.18 1.33 4.46
N VAL A 224 -8.67 0.42 3.61
CA VAL A 224 -8.00 -0.85 3.30
C VAL A 224 -7.91 -0.95 1.79
N ASN A 225 -6.70 -1.06 1.25
CA ASN A 225 -6.43 -1.11 -0.19
C ASN A 225 -7.09 0.07 -0.94
N GLY A 226 -7.12 1.26 -0.33
CA GLY A 226 -7.65 2.47 -0.95
C GLY A 226 -9.15 2.70 -0.81
N SER A 227 -9.90 1.70 -0.31
CA SER A 227 -11.34 1.81 -0.12
C SER A 227 -11.72 2.04 1.34
N GLU A 228 -12.74 2.85 1.59
CA GLU A 228 -13.36 2.97 2.90
C GLU A 228 -14.13 1.69 3.25
N MET A 229 -13.78 1.06 4.37
CA MET A 229 -14.51 -0.07 4.98
C MET A 229 -14.90 -1.20 3.99
N PRO A 230 -13.97 -1.76 3.19
CA PRO A 230 -14.32 -2.79 2.21
C PRO A 230 -14.76 -4.10 2.89
N THR A 231 -15.63 -4.83 2.20
CA THR A 231 -16.09 -6.14 2.68
C THR A 231 -15.22 -7.25 2.11
N MET A 232 -14.65 -8.08 2.99
CA MET A 232 -13.95 -9.31 2.61
C MET A 232 -14.83 -10.53 2.88
N TYR A 233 -15.02 -11.36 1.86
CA TYR A 233 -15.67 -12.65 1.99
C TYR A 233 -14.63 -13.75 2.22
N VAL A 234 -14.86 -14.57 3.24
CA VAL A 234 -14.03 -15.73 3.58
C VAL A 234 -14.91 -16.93 3.86
N LYS A 235 -14.36 -18.13 3.63
CA LYS A 235 -15.08 -19.37 3.89
C LYS A 235 -14.96 -19.75 5.37
N SER A 236 -16.09 -20.07 5.99
CA SER A 236 -16.13 -20.50 7.38
C SER A 236 -15.30 -21.77 7.58
N GLY A 237 -14.48 -21.78 8.64
CA GLY A 237 -13.61 -22.90 9.00
C GLY A 237 -12.30 -22.99 8.20
N GLU A 238 -12.09 -22.15 7.18
CA GLU A 238 -10.83 -22.12 6.42
C GLU A 238 -9.89 -21.03 6.98
N PRO A 239 -8.61 -21.34 7.23
CA PRO A 239 -7.65 -20.33 7.60
C PRO A 239 -7.41 -19.37 6.43
N VAL A 240 -7.30 -18.07 6.74
CA VAL A 240 -6.91 -17.03 5.79
C VAL A 240 -5.65 -16.35 6.32
N ARG A 241 -4.64 -16.22 5.47
CA ARG A 241 -3.39 -15.56 5.80
C ARG A 241 -3.45 -14.09 5.37
N TRP A 242 -3.49 -13.19 6.33
CA TRP A 242 -3.39 -11.75 6.05
C TRP A 242 -1.93 -11.31 6.09
N ARG A 243 -1.46 -10.69 5.01
CA ARG A 243 -0.23 -9.89 5.00
C ARG A 243 -0.64 -8.44 5.06
N MET A 244 -0.27 -7.77 6.14
CA MET A 244 -0.71 -6.41 6.40
C MET A 244 0.47 -5.46 6.46
N VAL A 245 0.32 -4.28 5.86
CA VAL A 245 1.27 -3.17 5.99
C VAL A 245 0.49 -1.91 6.35
N ASN A 246 0.94 -1.22 7.40
CA ASN A 246 0.38 0.07 7.80
C ASN A 246 1.19 1.17 7.12
N ILE A 247 0.57 1.92 6.22
CA ILE A 247 1.20 3.01 5.48
C ILE A 247 0.77 4.40 6.00
N ALA A 248 -0.07 4.45 7.03
CA ALA A 248 -0.50 5.68 7.66
C ALA A 248 0.69 6.48 8.20
N ASN A 249 0.65 7.80 7.99
CA ASN A 249 1.69 8.72 8.43
C ASN A 249 1.96 8.62 9.94
N THR A 250 0.92 8.73 10.75
CA THR A 250 1.03 8.83 12.22
C THR A 250 0.27 7.76 12.97
N ARG A 251 -0.75 7.16 12.35
CA ARG A 251 -1.72 6.34 13.09
C ARG A 251 -1.15 4.97 13.45
N PHE A 252 -1.13 4.68 14.74
CA PHE A 252 -0.98 3.32 15.25
C PHE A 252 -2.32 2.57 15.16
N MET A 253 -2.34 1.43 14.47
CA MET A 253 -3.55 0.64 14.29
C MET A 253 -3.54 -0.65 15.10
N ARG A 254 -4.64 -0.91 15.82
CA ARG A 254 -4.90 -2.19 16.47
C ARG A 254 -5.92 -2.98 15.65
N VAL A 255 -5.48 -4.07 15.06
CA VAL A 255 -6.33 -4.97 14.27
C VAL A 255 -6.98 -6.03 15.17
N VAL A 256 -8.30 -6.15 15.10
CA VAL A 256 -9.09 -7.16 15.82
C VAL A 256 -10.18 -7.68 14.88
N VAL A 257 -10.39 -9.00 14.92
CA VAL A 257 -11.56 -9.64 14.29
C VAL A 257 -12.41 -10.22 15.43
N PRO A 258 -13.55 -9.60 15.79
CA PRO A 258 -14.36 -10.05 16.92
C PRO A 258 -14.74 -11.52 16.81
N GLY A 259 -14.57 -12.29 17.89
CA GLY A 259 -14.86 -13.73 17.89
C GLY A 259 -13.77 -14.61 17.25
N HIS A 260 -12.69 -14.04 16.72
CA HIS A 260 -11.59 -14.78 16.09
C HIS A 260 -10.25 -14.50 16.77
N LYS A 261 -9.35 -15.49 16.70
CA LYS A 261 -7.95 -15.36 17.17
C LYS A 261 -7.04 -15.10 15.99
N LEU A 262 -6.28 -14.01 16.05
CA LEU A 262 -5.16 -13.76 15.13
C LEU A 262 -3.91 -14.48 15.63
N THR A 263 -3.34 -15.35 14.80
CA THR A 263 -2.04 -16.00 15.03
C THR A 263 -0.98 -15.32 14.18
N ARG A 264 0.13 -14.95 14.81
CA ARG A 264 1.28 -14.27 14.19
C ARG A 264 2.39 -15.27 13.95
#